data_AF-A0A7V7SZC5-F1
#
_entry.id   AF-A0A7V7SZC5-F1
#
_cell.length_a   1.000
_cell.length_b   1.000
_cell.length_c   1.000
_cell.angle_alpha   90.00
_cell.angle_beta   90.00
_cell.angle_gamma   90.00
#
_symmetry.space_group_name_H-M   'P 1'
#
loop_
_entity.id
_entity.type
_entity.pdbx_description
1 polymer ?
#
loop_
_entity_poly.entity_id
_entity_poly.type
_entity_poly.pdbx_seq_one_letter_code
_entity_poly.pdbx_strand_id
1 'polypeptide(L)'
;MHTTALSHYPEQVVEKRAAVGTVVIVDDQATSRQILAEIIKKTIGGVEILTFDGAPAALEWMNKRTPDLIVADYKMPEMNGIEFIRRIRELPNGFDIPVVIVTIVEDREVRYQALEAGATDFLTKPVDRHECAARCRNLLTLRNQQHIIRDRADWLEQQVGFATREVRERERETLLRLAKAGEFRDEETFNHVLRVKRYTRIIAEDLGFPEEQCEVTSLAATLHDIGKVGIPDGILLKMGRYTPAEKLFMQQHTHIGYNILKDSPSKYLQAGAIIALNHHERFDGTGYPQRLAGDAIPMAARIVAVTDVFDALTSRRPYKKPWKLEDAFHYIQAESGKHFDPLCIEIMTCNKEKVAEVHNELQDPDSTFQ
;
A
#
# COMPACT_ATOMS: atom_id res chain seq x y z
N MET A 1 -24.06 -4.99 8.08
CA MET A 1 -23.66 -4.73 9.48
C MET A 1 -22.14 -4.65 9.60
N HIS A 2 -21.49 -3.67 8.98
CA HIS A 2 -20.06 -3.42 9.18
C HIS A 2 -19.80 -1.92 9.09
N THR A 3 -20.12 -1.24 10.19
CA THR A 3 -19.84 0.19 10.34
C THR A 3 -19.56 0.47 11.81
N THR A 4 -18.38 0.08 12.29
CA THR A 4 -17.70 0.68 13.46
C THR A 4 -16.41 -0.08 13.76
N ALA A 5 -15.30 0.36 13.17
CA ALA A 5 -13.96 -0.05 13.64
C ALA A 5 -12.89 1.02 13.33
N LEU A 6 -13.27 2.30 13.29
CA LEU A 6 -12.36 3.40 12.93
C LEU A 6 -12.25 4.52 13.97
N SER A 7 -12.74 4.36 15.19
CA SER A 7 -12.86 5.51 16.10
C SER A 7 -11.89 5.58 17.28
N HIS A 8 -11.08 4.56 17.59
CA HIS A 8 -10.25 4.62 18.81
C HIS A 8 -8.84 4.09 18.54
N TYR A 9 -7.83 4.91 18.83
CA TYR A 9 -6.50 4.39 19.20
C TYR A 9 -6.75 3.38 20.32
N PRO A 10 -6.34 2.10 20.20
CA PRO A 10 -6.77 1.10 21.16
C PRO A 10 -6.35 1.56 22.55
N GLU A 11 -7.29 1.62 23.50
CA GLU A 11 -6.95 1.86 24.91
C GLU A 11 -5.84 0.89 25.36
N GLN A 12 -5.78 -0.31 24.77
CA GLN A 12 -4.71 -1.30 24.96
C GLN A 12 -3.29 -0.82 24.61
N VAL A 13 -3.10 0.11 23.66
CA VAL A 13 -1.77 0.69 23.35
C VAL A 13 -1.41 1.79 24.35
N VAL A 14 -2.41 2.54 24.84
CA VAL A 14 -2.23 3.51 25.94
C VAL A 14 -2.00 2.78 27.28
N GLU A 15 -2.74 1.70 27.54
CA GLU A 15 -2.70 0.90 28.76
C GLU A 15 -1.46 0.00 28.84
N LYS A 16 -0.93 -0.49 27.71
CA LYS A 16 0.32 -1.30 27.71
C LYS A 16 1.51 -0.58 28.32
N ARG A 17 1.46 0.75 28.45
CA ARG A 17 2.50 1.59 29.07
C ARG A 17 1.97 2.57 30.12
N ALA A 18 0.91 2.19 30.83
CA ALA A 18 0.77 2.65 32.23
C ALA A 18 1.91 2.09 33.14
N ALA A 19 2.82 1.30 32.56
CA ALA A 19 3.99 0.71 33.18
C ALA A 19 5.07 1.77 33.46
N VAL A 20 5.08 2.20 34.72
CA VAL A 20 6.29 2.40 35.55
C VAL A 20 7.57 2.70 34.77
N GLY A 21 7.93 3.98 34.63
CA GLY A 21 9.19 4.35 33.99
C GLY A 21 10.40 3.77 34.76
N THR A 22 11.44 3.36 34.06
CA THR A 22 12.68 2.85 34.67
C THR A 22 13.73 3.95 34.75
N VAL A 23 14.15 4.28 35.96
CA VAL A 23 15.27 5.20 36.23
C VAL A 23 16.52 4.39 36.59
N VAL A 24 17.60 4.64 35.88
CA VAL A 24 18.91 4.06 36.16
C VAL A 24 19.79 5.07 36.86
N ILE A 25 20.32 4.73 38.02
CA ILE A 25 21.26 5.55 38.79
C ILE A 25 22.64 4.89 38.73
N VAL A 26 23.67 5.63 38.33
CA VAL A 26 25.04 5.14 38.24
C VAL A 26 25.96 6.05 39.04
N ASP A 27 26.55 5.54 40.12
CA ASP A 27 27.47 6.30 40.98
C ASP A 27 28.30 5.28 41.76
N ASP A 28 29.60 5.46 41.96
CA ASP A 28 30.45 4.50 42.66
C ASP A 28 30.21 4.52 44.19
N GLN A 29 29.72 5.63 44.73
CA GLN A 29 29.45 5.81 46.14
C GLN A 29 28.06 5.27 46.53
N ALA A 30 28.05 4.26 47.40
CA ALA A 30 26.80 3.62 47.87
C ALA A 30 25.84 4.60 48.56
N THR A 31 26.36 5.56 49.32
CA THR A 31 25.57 6.59 50.01
C THR A 31 24.87 7.53 49.01
N SER A 32 25.58 7.95 47.97
CA SER A 32 25.03 8.82 46.90
C SER A 32 23.91 8.10 46.15
N ARG A 33 24.13 6.84 45.75
CA ARG A 33 23.09 5.99 45.11
C ARG A 33 21.83 5.89 45.96
N GLN A 34 21.98 5.63 47.26
CA GLN A 34 20.85 5.50 48.20
C GLN A 34 20.07 6.81 48.33
N ILE A 35 20.76 7.95 48.47
CA ILE A 35 20.11 9.27 48.58
C ILE A 35 19.33 9.60 47.30
N LEU A 36 19.94 9.45 46.13
CA LEU A 36 19.28 9.71 44.85
C LEU A 36 18.07 8.80 44.64
N ALA A 37 18.23 7.49 44.93
CA ALA A 37 17.14 6.54 44.85
C ALA A 37 15.98 6.91 45.78
N GLU A 38 16.28 7.34 47.02
CA GLU A 38 15.26 7.75 47.98
C GLU A 38 14.51 9.01 47.55
N ILE A 39 15.23 10.02 47.04
CA ILE A 39 14.63 11.27 46.52
C ILE A 39 13.67 10.97 45.37
N ILE A 40 14.12 10.17 44.40
CA ILE A 40 13.33 9.85 43.20
C ILE A 40 12.12 9.00 43.59
N LYS A 41 12.32 7.94 44.40
CA LYS A 41 11.26 7.03 44.84
C LYS A 41 10.15 7.73 45.62
N LYS A 42 10.50 8.66 46.51
CA LYS A 42 9.52 9.39 47.33
C LYS A 42 8.73 10.43 46.53
N THR A 43 9.29 10.92 45.44
CA THR A 43 8.76 12.10 44.75
C THR A 43 8.12 11.79 43.40
N ILE A 44 8.45 10.63 42.82
CA ILE A 44 7.94 10.14 41.55
C ILE A 44 7.38 8.74 41.79
N GLY A 45 6.05 8.65 41.90
CA GLY A 45 5.36 7.40 42.19
C GLY A 45 5.39 6.44 41.00
N GLY A 46 5.48 5.14 41.30
CA GLY A 46 5.42 4.10 40.27
C GLY A 46 6.59 4.19 39.29
N VAL A 47 7.81 4.41 39.76
CA VAL A 47 9.03 4.35 38.94
C VAL A 47 9.89 3.18 39.45
N GLU A 48 10.41 2.37 38.54
CA GLU A 48 11.38 1.33 38.86
C GLU A 48 12.77 1.98 38.94
N ILE A 49 13.46 1.82 40.06
CA ILE A 49 14.80 2.37 40.24
C ILE A 49 15.81 1.23 40.23
N LEU A 50 16.75 1.31 39.30
CA LEU A 50 17.88 0.39 39.20
C LEU A 50 19.16 1.17 39.48
N THR A 51 20.04 0.61 40.31
CA THR A 51 21.27 1.29 40.72
C THR A 51 22.48 0.45 40.36
N PHE A 52 23.50 1.07 39.78
CA PHE A 52 24.77 0.44 39.42
C PHE A 52 25.92 1.20 40.09
N ASP A 53 26.92 0.47 40.57
CA ASP A 53 28.13 1.02 41.18
C ASP A 53 29.20 1.43 40.15
N GLY A 54 28.95 1.21 38.86
CA GLY A 54 29.84 1.64 37.79
C GLY A 54 29.17 1.61 36.42
N ALA A 55 29.74 2.38 35.50
CA ALA A 55 29.27 2.49 34.12
C ALA A 55 29.27 1.16 33.32
N PRO A 56 30.28 0.26 33.44
CA PRO A 56 30.30 -0.98 32.64
C PRO A 56 29.09 -1.88 32.88
N ALA A 57 28.70 -2.10 34.13
CA ALA A 57 27.54 -2.92 34.49
C ALA A 57 26.23 -2.30 33.99
N ALA A 58 26.11 -0.97 34.06
CA ALA A 58 24.96 -0.25 33.53
C ALA A 58 24.86 -0.39 31.99
N LEU A 59 25.98 -0.26 31.26
CA LEU A 59 26.03 -0.46 29.81
C LEU A 59 25.65 -1.89 29.41
N GLU A 60 26.12 -2.91 30.13
CA GLU A 60 25.75 -4.30 29.84
C GLU A 60 24.25 -4.54 29.99
N TRP A 61 23.64 -3.97 31.02
CA TRP A 61 22.19 -4.02 31.20
C TRP A 61 21.45 -3.26 30.09
N MET A 62 21.95 -2.08 29.69
CA MET A 62 21.35 -1.25 28.65
C MET A 62 21.43 -1.85 27.24
N ASN A 63 22.34 -2.79 27.00
CA ASN A 63 22.34 -3.58 25.76
C ASN A 63 21.09 -4.47 25.62
N LYS A 64 20.45 -4.82 26.74
CA LYS A 64 19.30 -5.74 26.78
C LYS A 64 17.98 -5.02 27.08
N ARG A 65 18.02 -3.84 27.71
CA ARG A 65 16.85 -3.08 28.18
C ARG A 65 17.09 -1.58 28.03
N THR A 66 16.02 -0.80 27.91
CA THR A 66 16.11 0.66 27.74
C THR A 66 15.55 1.39 28.94
N PRO A 67 16.34 2.23 29.63
CA PRO A 67 15.81 3.09 30.69
C PRO A 67 15.08 4.31 30.13
N ASP A 68 14.22 4.91 30.94
CA ASP A 68 13.47 6.14 30.64
C ASP A 68 14.20 7.40 31.13
N LEU A 69 15.12 7.25 32.08
CA LEU A 69 15.98 8.31 32.58
C LEU A 69 17.24 7.69 33.18
N ILE A 70 18.38 8.33 32.94
CA ILE A 70 19.65 7.99 33.57
C ILE A 70 20.11 9.14 34.45
N VAL A 71 20.50 8.85 35.68
CA VAL A 71 21.14 9.79 36.60
C VAL A 71 22.53 9.23 36.91
N ALA A 72 23.57 9.84 36.37
CA ALA A 72 24.94 9.31 36.49
C ALA A 72 25.86 10.31 37.18
N ASP A 73 26.74 9.83 38.04
CA ASP A 73 27.82 10.64 38.58
C ASP A 73 28.83 10.99 37.47
N TYR A 74 29.43 12.18 37.59
CA TYR A 74 30.47 12.60 36.66
C TYR A 74 31.78 11.82 36.88
N LYS A 75 32.18 11.57 38.13
CA LYS A 75 33.45 10.92 38.49
C LYS A 75 33.21 9.49 38.95
N MET A 76 33.29 8.56 38.01
CA MET A 76 33.22 7.12 38.31
C MET A 76 34.56 6.44 37.96
N PRO A 77 34.92 5.34 38.65
CA PRO A 77 36.02 4.48 38.25
C PRO A 77 35.86 3.94 36.83
N GLU A 78 36.99 3.70 36.15
CA GLU A 78 37.10 3.17 34.78
C GLU A 78 36.60 4.12 33.67
N MET A 79 35.42 4.71 33.82
CA MET A 79 34.75 5.51 32.80
C MET A 79 34.04 6.70 33.45
N ASN A 80 34.36 7.93 33.00
CA ASN A 80 33.70 9.13 33.50
C ASN A 80 32.30 9.33 32.86
N GLY A 81 31.49 10.23 33.42
CA GLY A 81 30.12 10.48 32.96
C GLY A 81 30.01 10.92 31.49
N ILE A 82 31.03 11.58 30.93
CA ILE A 82 31.04 12.02 29.53
C ILE A 82 31.26 10.82 28.60
N GLU A 83 32.26 9.98 28.89
CA GLU A 83 32.49 8.76 28.12
C GLU A 83 31.30 7.81 28.21
N PHE A 84 30.68 7.72 29.39
CA PHE A 84 29.47 6.93 29.59
C PHE A 84 28.32 7.41 28.70
N ILE A 85 28.06 8.72 28.61
CA ILE A 85 27.05 9.26 27.68
C ILE A 85 27.38 8.88 26.24
N ARG A 86 28.63 9.05 25.79
CA ARG A 86 29.02 8.71 24.41
C ARG A 86 28.71 7.25 24.08
N ARG A 87 29.06 6.33 25.00
CA ARG A 87 28.74 4.90 24.86
C ARG A 87 27.23 4.64 24.83
N ILE A 88 26.43 5.34 25.63
CA ILE A 88 24.96 5.24 25.58
C ILE A 88 24.45 5.67 24.20
N ARG A 89 24.96 6.76 23.63
CA ARG A 89 24.52 7.28 22.33
C ARG A 89 24.87 6.35 21.15
N GLU A 90 25.85 5.47 21.33
CA GLU A 90 26.19 4.42 20.36
C GLU A 90 25.24 3.20 20.40
N LEU A 91 24.40 3.07 21.44
CA LEU A 91 23.44 1.97 21.55
C LEU A 91 22.22 2.18 20.63
N PRO A 92 21.64 1.11 20.05
CA PRO A 92 20.52 1.20 19.09
C PRO A 92 19.31 2.01 19.59
N ASN A 93 19.04 2.00 20.89
CA ASN A 93 17.92 2.71 21.52
C ASN A 93 18.39 3.77 22.54
N GLY A 94 19.67 4.14 22.49
CA GLY A 94 20.26 5.04 23.47
C GLY A 94 20.25 6.51 23.08
N PHE A 95 19.96 6.84 21.82
CA PHE A 95 20.13 8.19 21.27
C PHE A 95 19.21 9.26 21.91
N ASP A 96 18.02 8.87 22.36
CA ASP A 96 16.99 9.77 22.88
C ASP A 96 16.75 9.62 24.39
N ILE A 97 17.55 8.81 25.09
CA ILE A 97 17.42 8.62 26.53
C ILE A 97 17.88 9.88 27.27
N PRO A 98 17.05 10.48 28.14
CA PRO A 98 17.47 11.59 28.97
C PRO A 98 18.56 11.18 29.95
N VAL A 99 19.67 11.94 29.98
CA VAL A 99 20.78 11.70 30.92
C VAL A 99 21.02 12.94 31.77
N VAL A 100 20.97 12.77 33.09
CA VAL A 100 21.28 13.79 34.09
C VAL A 100 22.64 13.47 34.71
N ILE A 101 23.59 14.39 34.60
CA ILE A 101 24.90 14.23 35.23
C ILE A 101 24.92 14.89 36.61
N VAL A 102 25.26 14.13 37.65
CA VAL A 102 25.49 14.65 39.00
C VAL A 102 26.97 14.99 39.15
N THR A 103 27.26 16.21 39.57
CA THR A 103 28.65 16.72 39.63
C THR A 103 28.82 17.75 40.73
N ILE A 104 30.03 17.85 41.28
CA ILE A 104 30.43 18.94 42.18
C ILE A 104 30.99 20.03 41.26
N VAL A 105 30.27 21.12 40.98
CA VAL A 105 30.74 22.11 39.99
C VAL A 105 31.25 23.38 40.65
N GLU A 106 32.52 23.67 40.36
CA GLU A 106 33.03 25.03 40.07
C GLU A 106 33.56 25.19 38.63
N ASP A 107 33.68 24.11 37.83
CA ASP A 107 34.30 24.16 36.50
C ASP A 107 33.27 24.14 35.35
N ARG A 108 33.17 25.27 34.66
CA ARG A 108 32.21 25.52 33.58
C ARG A 108 32.49 24.66 32.34
N GLU A 109 33.75 24.27 32.14
CA GLU A 109 34.20 23.51 30.96
C GLU A 109 33.63 22.09 30.95
N VAL A 110 33.57 21.44 32.11
CA VAL A 110 33.02 20.08 32.27
C VAL A 110 31.54 20.02 31.88
N ARG A 111 30.76 21.06 32.20
CA ARG A 111 29.34 21.12 31.83
C ARG A 111 29.16 21.28 30.32
N TYR A 112 30.00 22.08 29.68
CA TYR A 112 29.97 22.21 28.23
C TYR A 112 30.26 20.87 27.55
N GLN A 113 31.32 20.17 27.97
CA GLN A 113 31.66 18.86 27.41
C GLN A 113 30.57 17.81 27.64
N ALA A 114 29.90 17.81 28.79
CA ALA A 114 28.79 16.91 29.06
C ALA A 114 27.58 17.19 28.15
N LEU A 115 27.24 18.47 27.94
CA LEU A 115 26.16 18.86 27.02
C LEU A 115 26.50 18.48 25.57
N GLU A 116 27.73 18.73 25.12
CA GLU A 116 28.21 18.34 23.79
C GLU A 116 28.21 16.82 23.57
N ALA A 117 28.49 16.05 24.62
CA ALA A 117 28.38 14.59 24.57
C ALA A 117 26.91 14.10 24.53
N GLY A 118 25.94 14.97 24.81
CA GLY A 118 24.51 14.67 24.75
C GLY A 118 23.84 14.51 26.12
N ALA A 119 24.43 15.01 27.21
CA ALA A 119 23.71 15.14 28.48
C ALA A 119 22.47 16.01 28.30
N THR A 120 21.36 15.62 28.92
CA THR A 120 20.10 16.36 28.85
C THR A 120 20.02 17.42 29.94
N ASP A 121 20.58 17.12 31.13
CA ASP A 121 20.60 18.04 32.25
C ASP A 121 21.74 17.70 33.23
N PHE A 122 21.90 18.49 34.29
CA PHE A 122 22.86 18.24 35.37
C PHE A 122 22.25 18.51 36.75
N LEU A 123 22.87 17.95 37.78
CA LEU A 123 22.61 18.24 39.20
C LEU A 123 23.92 18.59 39.89
N THR A 124 23.89 19.59 40.77
CA THR A 124 25.07 20.02 41.53
C THR A 124 25.07 19.34 42.89
N LYS A 125 26.21 18.82 43.36
CA LYS A 125 26.38 18.32 44.74
C LYS A 125 26.65 19.48 45.71
N PRO A 126 26.08 19.49 46.93
CA PRO A 126 25.13 18.51 47.46
C PRO A 126 23.78 18.59 46.74
N VAL A 127 23.20 17.43 46.42
CA VAL A 127 21.99 17.34 45.61
C VAL A 127 20.79 17.89 46.39
N ASP A 128 20.19 18.98 45.89
CA ASP A 128 18.95 19.49 46.42
C ASP A 128 17.78 18.56 46.05
N ARG A 129 16.97 18.20 47.05
CA ARG A 129 15.85 17.27 46.90
C ARG A 129 14.79 17.82 45.95
N HIS A 130 14.46 19.10 46.04
CA HIS A 130 13.41 19.72 45.23
C HIS A 130 13.86 19.86 43.78
N GLU A 131 15.12 20.27 43.56
CA GLU A 131 15.70 20.39 42.23
C GLU A 131 15.78 19.03 41.52
N CYS A 132 16.35 18.01 42.18
CA CYS A 132 16.47 16.66 41.64
C CYS A 132 15.11 16.08 41.25
N ALA A 133 14.13 16.19 42.16
CA ALA A 133 12.78 15.74 41.91
C ALA A 133 12.12 16.44 40.70
N ALA A 134 12.23 17.77 40.62
CA ALA A 134 11.62 18.55 39.55
C ALA A 134 12.23 18.19 38.19
N ARG A 135 13.56 18.12 38.10
CA ARG A 135 14.28 17.76 36.85
C ARG A 135 13.94 16.34 36.40
N CYS A 136 14.03 15.36 37.30
CA CYS A 136 13.72 13.97 36.96
C CYS A 136 12.26 13.82 36.49
N ARG A 137 11.30 14.48 37.16
CA ARG A 137 9.89 14.44 36.76
C ARG A 137 9.67 15.02 35.36
N ASN A 138 10.27 16.17 35.05
CA ASN A 138 10.12 16.80 33.75
C ASN A 138 10.70 15.93 32.63
N LEU A 139 11.88 15.33 32.85
CA LEU A 139 12.53 14.47 31.86
C LEU A 139 11.78 13.15 31.65
N LEU A 140 11.29 12.52 32.71
CA LEU A 140 10.43 11.32 32.58
C LEU A 140 9.13 11.66 31.85
N THR A 141 8.53 12.83 32.12
CA THR A 141 7.33 13.28 31.40
C THR A 141 7.61 13.48 29.92
N LEU A 142 8.74 14.12 29.58
CA LEU A 142 9.17 14.32 28.19
C LEU A 142 9.42 12.99 27.48
N ARG A 143 10.11 12.05 28.15
CA ARG A 143 10.37 10.70 27.63
C ARG A 143 9.09 9.95 27.32
N ASN A 144 8.13 9.99 28.26
CA ASN A 144 6.84 9.35 28.07
C ASN A 144 6.09 9.96 26.86
N GLN A 145 6.11 11.28 26.71
CA GLN A 145 5.51 11.96 25.55
C GLN A 145 6.17 11.55 24.23
N GLN A 146 7.50 11.43 24.19
CA GLN A 146 8.23 10.96 23.00
C GLN A 146 7.82 9.53 22.61
N HIS A 147 7.67 8.63 23.58
CA HIS A 147 7.18 7.28 23.33
C HIS A 147 5.74 7.28 22.79
N ILE A 148 4.83 8.04 23.41
CA ILE A 148 3.44 8.14 22.92
C ILE A 148 3.38 8.64 21.48
N ILE A 149 4.20 9.64 21.12
CA ILE A 149 4.24 10.18 19.76
C ILE A 149 4.77 9.13 18.77
N ARG A 150 5.85 8.41 19.12
CA ARG A 150 6.41 7.35 18.27
C ARG A 150 5.41 6.21 18.06
N ASP A 151 4.87 5.69 19.14
CA ASP A 151 3.90 4.58 19.10
C ASP A 151 2.65 4.98 18.29
N ARG A 152 2.21 6.25 18.41
CA ARG A 152 1.11 6.79 17.61
C ARG A 152 1.47 6.98 16.13
N ALA A 153 2.70 7.36 15.81
CA ALA A 153 3.16 7.50 14.43
C ALA A 153 3.14 6.14 13.72
N ASP A 154 3.71 5.11 14.36
CA ASP A 154 3.73 3.73 13.84
C ASP A 154 2.30 3.20 13.62
N TRP A 155 1.41 3.45 14.59
CA TRP A 155 0.00 3.06 14.45
C TRP A 155 -0.70 3.80 13.31
N LEU A 156 -0.50 5.11 13.18
CA LEU A 156 -1.10 5.91 12.10
C LEU A 156 -0.61 5.43 10.73
N GLU A 157 0.66 5.09 10.59
CA GLU A 157 1.21 4.55 9.35
C GLU A 157 0.52 3.24 8.96
N GLN A 158 0.32 2.34 9.92
CA GLN A 158 -0.44 1.10 9.71
C GLN A 158 -1.89 1.38 9.31
N GLN A 159 -2.57 2.31 9.99
CA GLN A 159 -3.96 2.66 9.66
C GLN A 159 -4.09 3.27 8.26
N VAL A 160 -3.16 4.14 7.86
CA VAL A 160 -3.12 4.68 6.49
C VAL A 160 -2.92 3.55 5.49
N GLY A 161 -2.03 2.59 5.78
CA GLY A 161 -1.83 1.40 4.97
C GLY A 161 -3.10 0.57 4.79
N PHE A 162 -3.82 0.28 5.89
CA PHE A 162 -5.09 -0.45 5.84
C PHE A 162 -6.18 0.31 5.08
N ALA A 163 -6.38 1.59 5.39
CA ALA A 163 -7.38 2.42 4.74
C ALA A 163 -7.13 2.55 3.23
N THR A 164 -5.86 2.70 2.83
CA THR A 164 -5.48 2.78 1.40
C THR A 164 -5.79 1.48 0.66
N ARG A 165 -5.50 0.32 1.27
CA ARG A 165 -5.86 -0.98 0.69
C ARG A 165 -7.37 -1.14 0.56
N GLU A 166 -8.11 -0.77 1.60
CA GLU A 166 -9.57 -0.87 1.61
C GLU A 166 -10.22 -0.01 0.53
N VAL A 167 -9.73 1.22 0.32
CA VAL A 167 -10.20 2.10 -0.77
C VAL A 167 -9.93 1.46 -2.13
N ARG A 168 -8.75 0.89 -2.35
CA ARG A 168 -8.40 0.23 -3.62
C ARG A 168 -9.27 -1.00 -3.91
N GLU A 169 -9.52 -1.83 -2.89
CA GLU A 169 -10.39 -3.02 -3.05
C GLU A 169 -11.83 -2.61 -3.36
N ARG A 170 -12.36 -1.59 -2.68
CA ARG A 170 -13.70 -1.05 -2.97
C ARG A 170 -13.78 -0.44 -4.36
N GLU A 171 -12.74 0.26 -4.82
CA GLU A 171 -12.68 0.79 -6.19
C GLU A 171 -12.69 -0.36 -7.21
N ARG A 172 -11.86 -1.41 -7.02
CA ARG A 172 -11.85 -2.62 -7.87
C ARG A 172 -13.22 -3.29 -7.92
N GLU A 173 -13.86 -3.50 -6.78
CA GLU A 173 -15.18 -4.11 -6.72
C GLU A 173 -16.20 -3.26 -7.49
N THR A 174 -16.21 -1.94 -7.24
CA THR A 174 -17.14 -1.01 -7.90
C THR A 174 -17.00 -1.05 -9.42
N LEU A 175 -15.77 -1.04 -9.93
CA LEU A 175 -15.50 -1.12 -11.37
C LEU A 175 -16.01 -2.42 -11.98
N LEU A 176 -15.79 -3.57 -11.32
CA LEU A 176 -16.30 -4.85 -11.78
C LEU A 176 -17.82 -4.93 -11.75
N ARG A 177 -18.48 -4.32 -10.75
CA ARG A 177 -19.94 -4.24 -10.68
C ARG A 177 -20.52 -3.36 -11.78
N LEU A 178 -19.88 -2.24 -12.09
CA LEU A 178 -20.28 -1.36 -13.19
C LEU A 178 -20.12 -2.05 -14.54
N ALA A 179 -19.01 -2.73 -14.78
CA ALA A 179 -18.81 -3.55 -15.97
C ALA A 179 -19.93 -4.60 -16.10
N LYS A 180 -20.22 -5.33 -15.03
CA LYS A 180 -21.33 -6.30 -15.00
C LYS A 180 -22.69 -5.68 -15.33
N ALA A 181 -22.96 -4.46 -14.85
CA ALA A 181 -24.21 -3.77 -15.10
C ALA A 181 -24.33 -3.33 -16.56
N GLY A 182 -23.23 -2.92 -17.20
CA GLY A 182 -23.18 -2.60 -18.63
C GLY A 182 -23.55 -3.79 -19.52
N GLU A 183 -23.03 -4.98 -19.17
CA GLU A 183 -23.31 -6.22 -19.91
C GLU A 183 -24.71 -6.79 -19.69
N PHE A 184 -25.45 -6.39 -18.65
CA PHE A 184 -26.77 -6.96 -18.36
C PHE A 184 -27.80 -6.73 -19.48
N ARG A 185 -27.56 -5.74 -20.35
CA ARG A 185 -28.40 -5.46 -21.52
C ARG A 185 -27.98 -6.20 -22.78
N ASP A 186 -26.81 -6.82 -22.79
CA ASP A 186 -26.29 -7.62 -23.90
C ASP A 186 -26.37 -9.12 -23.53
N GLU A 187 -26.22 -10.00 -24.52
CA GLU A 187 -26.18 -11.46 -24.32
C GLU A 187 -24.82 -11.93 -23.75
N GLU A 188 -23.92 -11.00 -23.43
CA GLU A 188 -22.57 -11.29 -22.93
C GLU A 188 -22.58 -11.55 -21.41
N THR A 189 -21.88 -12.60 -21.00
CA THR A 189 -21.91 -13.06 -19.61
C THR A 189 -20.96 -12.24 -18.74
N PHE A 190 -21.20 -12.20 -17.42
CA PHE A 190 -20.22 -11.63 -16.49
C PHE A 190 -18.85 -12.33 -16.56
N ASN A 191 -18.81 -13.61 -16.98
CA ASN A 191 -17.56 -14.34 -17.11
C ASN A 191 -16.73 -13.85 -18.31
N HIS A 192 -17.36 -13.38 -19.40
CA HIS A 192 -16.66 -12.71 -20.52
C HIS A 192 -15.77 -11.56 -20.01
N VAL A 193 -16.35 -10.66 -19.21
CA VAL A 193 -15.64 -9.53 -18.60
C VAL A 193 -14.42 -9.99 -17.79
N LEU A 194 -14.57 -11.06 -17.01
CA LEU A 194 -13.49 -11.61 -16.19
C LEU A 194 -12.41 -12.31 -17.04
N ARG A 195 -12.79 -13.00 -18.11
CA ARG A 195 -11.87 -13.66 -19.05
C ARG A 195 -11.04 -12.63 -19.81
N VAL A 196 -11.67 -11.63 -20.43
CA VAL A 196 -10.98 -10.52 -21.11
C VAL A 196 -10.00 -9.82 -20.18
N LYS A 197 -10.40 -9.51 -18.95
CA LYS A 197 -9.49 -8.96 -17.92
C LYS A 197 -8.26 -9.85 -17.70
N ARG A 198 -8.45 -11.16 -17.52
CA ARG A 198 -7.35 -12.09 -17.23
C ARG A 198 -6.45 -12.31 -18.45
N TYR A 199 -7.00 -12.45 -19.65
CA TYR A 199 -6.23 -12.52 -20.88
C TYR A 199 -5.40 -11.25 -21.11
N THR A 200 -6.01 -10.08 -20.88
CA THR A 200 -5.31 -8.79 -20.96
C THR A 200 -4.14 -8.74 -19.99
N ARG A 201 -4.32 -9.24 -18.77
CA ARG A 201 -3.25 -9.30 -17.76
C ARG A 201 -2.09 -10.19 -18.20
N ILE A 202 -2.38 -11.38 -18.72
CA ILE A 202 -1.35 -12.31 -19.22
C ILE A 202 -0.48 -11.64 -20.29
N ILE A 203 -1.10 -10.96 -21.25
CA ILE A 203 -0.35 -10.28 -22.33
C ILE A 203 0.44 -9.09 -21.78
N ALA A 204 -0.14 -8.29 -20.88
CA ALA A 204 0.53 -7.13 -20.29
C ALA A 204 1.78 -7.52 -19.46
N GLU A 205 1.69 -8.61 -18.69
CA GLU A 205 2.81 -9.12 -17.88
C GLU A 205 3.98 -9.56 -18.77
N ASP A 206 3.72 -10.32 -19.83
CA ASP A 206 4.75 -10.81 -20.76
C ASP A 206 5.31 -9.71 -21.68
N LEU A 207 4.55 -8.61 -21.90
CA LEU A 207 5.08 -7.38 -22.50
C LEU A 207 6.08 -6.64 -21.60
N GLY A 208 6.17 -7.03 -20.31
CA GLY A 208 7.06 -6.40 -19.34
C GLY A 208 6.49 -5.13 -18.71
N PHE A 209 5.16 -4.97 -18.68
CA PHE A 209 4.55 -3.85 -17.95
C PHE A 209 4.83 -3.97 -16.44
N PRO A 210 5.07 -2.86 -15.72
CA PRO A 210 5.10 -2.88 -14.26
C PRO A 210 3.80 -3.40 -13.67
N GLU A 211 3.83 -4.05 -12.51
CA GLU A 211 2.64 -4.64 -11.86
C GLU A 211 1.45 -3.67 -11.77
N GLU A 212 1.71 -2.40 -11.44
CA GLU A 212 0.68 -1.37 -11.39
C GLU A 212 0.01 -1.14 -12.76
N GLN A 213 0.77 -1.18 -13.85
CA GLN A 213 0.25 -0.99 -15.20
C GLN A 213 -0.47 -2.25 -15.72
N CYS A 214 0.00 -3.45 -15.36
CA CYS A 214 -0.73 -4.70 -15.59
C CYS A 214 -2.09 -4.66 -14.89
N GLU A 215 -2.12 -4.20 -13.64
CA GLU A 215 -3.34 -4.04 -12.85
C GLU A 215 -4.31 -3.06 -13.51
N VAL A 216 -3.82 -1.87 -13.88
CA VAL A 216 -4.63 -0.82 -14.50
C VAL A 216 -5.20 -1.28 -15.84
N THR A 217 -4.37 -1.82 -16.73
CA THR A 217 -4.78 -2.24 -18.07
C THR A 217 -5.81 -3.36 -18.02
N SER A 218 -5.57 -4.38 -17.18
CA SER A 218 -6.48 -5.52 -17.05
C SER A 218 -7.83 -5.14 -16.43
N LEU A 219 -7.85 -4.27 -15.42
CA LEU A 219 -9.10 -3.80 -14.84
C LEU A 219 -9.83 -2.82 -15.78
N ALA A 220 -9.12 -1.95 -16.47
CA ALA A 220 -9.71 -1.03 -17.43
C ALA A 220 -10.34 -1.76 -18.62
N ALA A 221 -9.77 -2.89 -19.04
CA ALA A 221 -10.32 -3.73 -20.11
C ALA A 221 -11.76 -4.20 -19.84
N THR A 222 -12.19 -4.31 -18.58
CA THR A 222 -13.57 -4.68 -18.25
C THR A 222 -14.60 -3.62 -18.65
N LEU A 223 -14.15 -2.42 -18.99
CA LEU A 223 -15.00 -1.29 -19.34
C LEU A 223 -15.05 -1.01 -20.85
N HIS A 224 -14.41 -1.84 -21.68
CA HIS A 224 -14.29 -1.59 -23.12
C HIS A 224 -15.66 -1.36 -23.78
N ASP A 225 -16.67 -2.12 -23.36
CA ASP A 225 -18.03 -2.08 -23.90
C ASP A 225 -19.04 -1.31 -23.03
N ILE A 226 -18.59 -0.56 -22.02
CA ILE A 226 -19.50 0.20 -21.14
C ILE A 226 -20.43 1.14 -21.91
N GLY A 227 -20.01 1.59 -23.10
CA GLY A 227 -20.79 2.47 -23.96
C GLY A 227 -22.03 1.83 -24.59
N LYS A 228 -22.16 0.50 -24.58
CA LYS A 228 -23.37 -0.22 -25.06
C LYS A 228 -24.63 0.23 -24.32
N VAL A 229 -24.50 0.76 -23.11
CA VAL A 229 -25.58 1.42 -22.35
C VAL A 229 -26.27 2.55 -23.13
N GLY A 230 -25.57 3.25 -24.03
CA GLY A 230 -26.16 4.30 -24.85
C GLY A 230 -26.76 3.81 -26.17
N ILE A 231 -26.68 2.52 -26.48
CA ILE A 231 -27.21 1.96 -27.72
C ILE A 231 -28.70 1.59 -27.55
N PRO A 232 -29.58 1.95 -28.50
CA PRO A 232 -30.99 1.57 -28.46
C PRO A 232 -31.20 0.05 -28.53
N ASP A 233 -32.15 -0.50 -27.76
CA ASP A 233 -32.42 -1.95 -27.70
C ASP A 233 -32.73 -2.56 -29.07
N GLY A 234 -33.47 -1.86 -29.93
CA GLY A 234 -33.80 -2.34 -31.28
C GLY A 234 -32.57 -2.53 -32.19
N ILE A 235 -31.44 -1.91 -31.83
CA ILE A 235 -30.14 -2.13 -32.48
C ILE A 235 -29.33 -3.15 -31.67
N LEU A 236 -29.18 -2.95 -30.35
CA LEU A 236 -28.36 -3.81 -29.49
C LEU A 236 -28.80 -5.29 -29.53
N LEU A 237 -30.11 -5.53 -29.45
CA LEU A 237 -30.71 -6.88 -29.39
C LEU A 237 -31.14 -7.40 -30.76
N LYS A 238 -30.66 -6.79 -31.85
CA LYS A 238 -31.13 -7.14 -33.20
C LYS A 238 -30.63 -8.52 -33.62
N MET A 239 -31.59 -9.42 -33.86
CA MET A 239 -31.33 -10.75 -34.41
C MET A 239 -31.09 -10.68 -35.93
N GLY A 240 -29.84 -10.50 -36.36
CA GLY A 240 -29.46 -10.54 -37.78
C GLY A 240 -28.38 -9.53 -38.18
N ARG A 241 -28.20 -9.32 -39.49
CA ARG A 241 -27.22 -8.35 -40.00
C ARG A 241 -27.73 -6.92 -39.81
N TYR A 242 -26.84 -6.04 -39.37
CA TYR A 242 -27.07 -4.60 -39.37
C TYR A 242 -27.12 -4.03 -40.78
N THR A 243 -28.04 -3.10 -41.00
CA THR A 243 -27.98 -2.15 -42.12
C THR A 243 -26.77 -1.21 -41.94
N PRO A 244 -26.31 -0.52 -43.00
CA PRO A 244 -25.21 0.43 -42.87
C PRO A 244 -25.46 1.52 -41.80
N ALA A 245 -26.69 2.02 -41.70
CA ALA A 245 -27.06 3.02 -40.70
C ALA A 245 -27.05 2.46 -39.26
N GLU A 246 -27.61 1.27 -39.05
CA GLU A 246 -27.57 0.61 -37.73
C GLU A 246 -26.14 0.28 -37.30
N LYS A 247 -25.28 -0.12 -38.25
CA LYS A 247 -23.87 -0.36 -37.97
C LYS A 247 -23.18 0.92 -37.48
N LEU A 248 -23.44 2.07 -38.12
CA LEU A 248 -22.90 3.35 -37.67
C LEU A 248 -23.38 3.70 -36.25
N PHE A 249 -24.64 3.43 -35.92
CA PHE A 249 -25.15 3.62 -34.56
C PHE A 249 -24.47 2.68 -33.56
N MET A 250 -24.35 1.38 -33.87
CA MET A 250 -23.67 0.42 -33.01
C MET A 250 -22.23 0.84 -32.72
N GLN A 251 -21.49 1.33 -33.73
CA GLN A 251 -20.12 1.81 -33.57
C GLN A 251 -19.98 2.99 -32.58
N GLN A 252 -21.06 3.73 -32.28
CA GLN A 252 -21.03 4.84 -31.35
C GLN A 252 -20.77 4.42 -29.90
N HIS A 253 -20.91 3.13 -29.54
CA HIS A 253 -20.61 2.68 -28.16
C HIS A 253 -19.17 3.04 -27.76
N THR A 254 -18.22 3.02 -28.70
CA THR A 254 -16.82 3.44 -28.45
C THR A 254 -16.73 4.89 -27.96
N HIS A 255 -17.40 5.82 -28.65
CA HIS A 255 -17.46 7.23 -28.27
C HIS A 255 -18.28 7.46 -27.00
N ILE A 256 -19.38 6.75 -26.82
CA ILE A 256 -20.22 6.85 -25.62
C ILE A 256 -19.41 6.40 -24.41
N GLY A 257 -18.74 5.24 -24.49
CA GLY A 257 -17.87 4.70 -23.45
C GLY A 257 -16.73 5.67 -23.10
N TYR A 258 -16.04 6.20 -24.11
CA TYR A 258 -15.03 7.23 -23.91
C TYR A 258 -15.59 8.45 -23.15
N ASN A 259 -16.74 8.98 -23.57
CA ASN A 259 -17.34 10.16 -22.94
C ASN A 259 -17.84 9.90 -21.51
N ILE A 260 -18.24 8.68 -21.18
CA ILE A 260 -18.60 8.29 -19.80
C ILE A 260 -17.37 8.34 -18.88
N LEU A 261 -16.19 8.00 -19.41
CA LEU A 261 -15.01 7.69 -18.60
C LEU A 261 -13.94 8.80 -18.55
N LYS A 262 -13.78 9.57 -19.63
CA LYS A 262 -12.60 10.43 -19.90
C LYS A 262 -12.32 11.56 -18.91
N ASP A 263 -13.29 12.01 -18.13
CA ASP A 263 -13.14 13.18 -17.23
C ASP A 263 -12.90 12.78 -15.76
N SER A 264 -12.71 11.48 -15.49
CA SER A 264 -12.49 10.95 -14.14
C SER A 264 -11.03 11.05 -13.68
N PRO A 265 -10.74 11.38 -12.41
CA PRO A 265 -9.37 11.32 -11.89
C PRO A 265 -8.85 9.88 -11.66
N SER A 266 -9.71 8.87 -11.74
CA SER A 266 -9.30 7.47 -11.55
C SER A 266 -8.47 6.98 -12.73
N LYS A 267 -7.26 6.49 -12.45
CA LYS A 267 -6.36 5.89 -13.45
C LYS A 267 -7.01 4.72 -14.22
N TYR A 268 -7.90 3.98 -13.56
CA TYR A 268 -8.62 2.87 -14.18
C TYR A 268 -9.66 3.37 -15.20
N LEU A 269 -10.40 4.43 -14.85
CA LEU A 269 -11.39 5.02 -15.73
C LEU A 269 -10.73 5.75 -16.90
N GLN A 270 -9.59 6.42 -16.69
CA GLN A 270 -8.80 7.03 -17.76
C GLN A 270 -8.28 5.99 -18.76
N ALA A 271 -7.68 4.90 -18.27
CA ALA A 271 -7.28 3.79 -19.14
C ALA A 271 -8.48 3.14 -19.82
N GLY A 272 -9.60 3.00 -19.11
CA GLY A 272 -10.85 2.47 -19.64
C GLY A 272 -11.41 3.32 -20.77
N ALA A 273 -11.32 4.65 -20.68
CA ALA A 273 -11.73 5.57 -21.74
C ALA A 273 -10.93 5.32 -23.02
N ILE A 274 -9.61 5.20 -22.89
CA ILE A 274 -8.70 4.93 -24.02
C ILE A 274 -9.04 3.58 -24.67
N ILE A 275 -9.25 2.54 -23.86
CA ILE A 275 -9.62 1.22 -24.36
C ILE A 275 -11.00 1.27 -25.05
N ALA A 276 -12.02 1.82 -24.39
CA ALA A 276 -13.38 1.92 -24.94
C ALA A 276 -13.40 2.63 -26.30
N LEU A 277 -12.62 3.71 -26.45
CA LEU A 277 -12.55 4.44 -27.72
C LEU A 277 -11.89 3.63 -28.84
N ASN A 278 -10.90 2.79 -28.54
CA ASN A 278 -9.96 2.27 -29.54
C ASN A 278 -9.96 0.73 -29.69
N HIS A 279 -10.68 -0.04 -28.87
CA HIS A 279 -10.62 -1.50 -28.89
C HIS A 279 -11.15 -2.16 -30.18
N HIS A 280 -11.82 -1.38 -31.06
CA HIS A 280 -12.23 -1.80 -32.39
C HIS A 280 -11.39 -1.19 -33.53
N GLU A 281 -10.31 -0.49 -33.20
CA GLU A 281 -9.29 -0.16 -34.19
C GLU A 281 -8.62 -1.44 -34.67
N ARG A 282 -8.28 -1.48 -35.97
CA ARG A 282 -7.61 -2.61 -36.60
C ARG A 282 -6.19 -2.22 -36.92
N PHE A 283 -5.25 -3.12 -36.72
CA PHE A 283 -3.83 -2.84 -36.92
C PHE A 283 -3.50 -2.32 -38.34
N ASP A 284 -4.26 -2.74 -39.36
CA ASP A 284 -4.20 -2.30 -40.76
C ASP A 284 -4.85 -0.92 -41.05
N GLY A 285 -5.46 -0.26 -40.06
CA GLY A 285 -6.14 1.02 -40.23
C GLY A 285 -7.57 0.93 -40.77
N THR A 286 -8.14 -0.27 -40.92
CA THR A 286 -9.51 -0.44 -41.45
C THR A 286 -10.59 -0.48 -40.36
N GLY A 287 -10.21 -0.25 -39.10
CA GLY A 287 -11.08 -0.26 -37.92
C GLY A 287 -11.94 0.99 -37.73
N TYR A 288 -12.41 1.20 -36.51
CA TYR A 288 -13.20 2.36 -36.12
C TYR A 288 -12.93 2.70 -34.64
N PRO A 289 -13.23 3.93 -34.18
CA PRO A 289 -13.87 5.04 -34.90
C PRO A 289 -12.92 5.98 -35.65
N GLN A 290 -11.63 5.97 -35.33
CA GLN A 290 -10.64 6.92 -35.82
C GLN A 290 -9.80 6.37 -36.97
N ARG A 291 -9.81 5.05 -37.22
CA ARG A 291 -9.02 4.37 -38.26
C ARG A 291 -7.52 4.52 -38.02
N LEU A 292 -7.13 4.39 -36.76
CA LEU A 292 -5.73 4.35 -36.36
C LEU A 292 -5.08 3.05 -36.88
N ALA A 293 -3.80 3.11 -37.22
CA ALA A 293 -3.05 1.98 -37.76
C ALA A 293 -1.75 1.77 -36.99
N GLY A 294 -1.33 0.51 -36.87
CA GLY A 294 -0.09 0.10 -36.20
C GLY A 294 0.05 0.69 -34.79
N ASP A 295 1.21 1.30 -34.53
CA ASP A 295 1.55 1.87 -33.22
C ASP A 295 0.78 3.14 -32.85
N ALA A 296 0.02 3.73 -33.78
CA ALA A 296 -0.89 4.82 -33.44
C ALA A 296 -2.04 4.34 -32.53
N ILE A 297 -2.36 3.04 -32.56
CA ILE A 297 -3.32 2.43 -31.66
C ILE A 297 -2.66 2.25 -30.28
N PRO A 298 -3.26 2.77 -29.19
CA PRO A 298 -2.73 2.58 -27.85
C PRO A 298 -2.53 1.09 -27.54
N MET A 299 -1.38 0.72 -26.96
CA MET A 299 -1.04 -0.69 -26.69
C MET A 299 -2.14 -1.41 -25.88
N ALA A 300 -2.72 -0.75 -24.87
CA ALA A 300 -3.83 -1.29 -24.10
C ALA A 300 -5.04 -1.69 -24.98
N ALA A 301 -5.37 -0.89 -25.99
CA ALA A 301 -6.47 -1.19 -26.91
C ALA A 301 -6.11 -2.32 -27.89
N ARG A 302 -4.85 -2.39 -28.34
CA ARG A 302 -4.35 -3.51 -29.17
C ARG A 302 -4.44 -4.85 -28.44
N ILE A 303 -4.07 -4.88 -27.16
CA ILE A 303 -4.22 -6.07 -26.31
C ILE A 303 -5.71 -6.45 -26.21
N VAL A 304 -6.57 -5.49 -25.86
CA VAL A 304 -8.00 -5.78 -25.66
C VAL A 304 -8.67 -6.27 -26.94
N ALA A 305 -8.36 -5.69 -28.10
CA ALA A 305 -8.89 -6.13 -29.39
C ALA A 305 -8.64 -7.63 -29.67
N VAL A 306 -7.44 -8.13 -29.34
CA VAL A 306 -7.12 -9.56 -29.49
C VAL A 306 -7.91 -10.39 -28.48
N THR A 307 -7.92 -9.98 -27.22
CA THR A 307 -8.53 -10.77 -26.14
C THR A 307 -10.06 -10.82 -26.22
N ASP A 308 -10.69 -9.73 -26.64
CA ASP A 308 -12.13 -9.64 -26.84
C ASP A 308 -12.59 -10.55 -27.98
N VAL A 309 -11.94 -10.46 -29.15
CA VAL A 309 -12.28 -11.34 -30.27
C VAL A 309 -12.00 -12.80 -29.94
N PHE A 310 -10.89 -13.11 -29.26
CA PHE A 310 -10.60 -14.48 -28.84
C PHE A 310 -11.68 -15.03 -27.90
N ASP A 311 -12.11 -14.24 -26.90
CA ASP A 311 -13.18 -14.63 -26.00
C ASP A 311 -14.51 -14.82 -26.75
N ALA A 312 -14.84 -13.90 -27.65
CA ALA A 312 -16.03 -13.98 -28.48
C ALA A 312 -16.07 -15.22 -29.40
N LEU A 313 -14.92 -15.71 -29.86
CA LEU A 313 -14.83 -16.93 -30.67
C LEU A 313 -15.00 -18.21 -29.85
N THR A 314 -14.50 -18.19 -28.61
CA THR A 314 -14.42 -19.38 -27.73
C THR A 314 -15.61 -19.47 -26.76
N SER A 315 -16.43 -18.43 -26.67
CA SER A 315 -17.63 -18.38 -25.82
C SER A 315 -18.90 -18.74 -26.59
N ARG A 316 -19.93 -19.20 -25.85
CA ARG A 316 -21.25 -19.49 -26.45
C ARG A 316 -21.96 -18.18 -26.78
N ARG A 317 -22.57 -18.10 -27.96
CA ARG A 317 -23.52 -17.03 -28.33
C ARG A 317 -24.78 -17.67 -28.94
N PRO A 318 -25.98 -17.06 -28.84
CA PRO A 318 -27.24 -17.68 -29.30
C PRO A 318 -27.25 -18.17 -30.76
N TYR A 319 -26.39 -17.58 -31.61
CA TYR A 319 -26.30 -17.90 -33.03
C TYR A 319 -25.07 -18.71 -33.44
N LYS A 320 -24.15 -19.02 -32.51
CA LYS A 320 -22.85 -19.59 -32.87
C LYS A 320 -22.34 -20.53 -31.79
N LYS A 321 -21.97 -21.75 -32.20
CA LYS A 321 -21.25 -22.69 -31.33
C LYS A 321 -19.84 -22.16 -31.06
N PRO A 322 -19.33 -22.29 -29.82
CA PRO A 322 -17.97 -21.88 -29.48
C PRO A 322 -16.97 -22.68 -30.30
N TRP A 323 -15.91 -22.01 -30.73
CA TRP A 323 -14.80 -22.66 -31.42
C TRP A 323 -13.93 -23.43 -30.42
N LYS A 324 -13.19 -24.43 -30.91
CA LYS A 324 -12.11 -25.00 -30.11
C LYS A 324 -11.03 -23.94 -29.90
N LEU A 325 -10.33 -23.99 -28.77
CA LEU A 325 -9.26 -23.04 -28.48
C LEU A 325 -8.21 -23.02 -29.60
N GLU A 326 -7.85 -24.19 -30.14
CA GLU A 326 -6.89 -24.31 -31.24
C GLU A 326 -7.37 -23.59 -32.50
N ASP A 327 -8.65 -23.70 -32.85
CA ASP A 327 -9.24 -23.03 -34.01
C ASP A 327 -9.27 -21.51 -33.82
N ALA A 328 -9.54 -21.04 -32.60
CA ALA A 328 -9.50 -19.61 -32.26
C ALA A 328 -8.06 -19.07 -32.35
N PHE A 329 -7.06 -19.79 -31.84
CA PHE A 329 -5.65 -19.44 -31.98
C PHE A 329 -5.21 -19.37 -33.44
N HIS A 330 -5.56 -20.36 -34.26
CA HIS A 330 -5.25 -20.35 -35.70
C HIS A 330 -5.85 -19.14 -36.41
N TYR A 331 -7.09 -18.75 -36.07
CA TYR A 331 -7.72 -17.60 -36.67
C TYR A 331 -7.07 -16.28 -36.29
N ILE A 332 -6.79 -16.04 -34.99
CA ILE A 332 -6.13 -14.79 -34.59
C ILE A 332 -4.73 -14.70 -35.22
N GLN A 333 -4.00 -15.82 -35.36
CA GLN A 333 -2.72 -15.86 -36.07
C GLN A 333 -2.85 -15.52 -37.56
N ALA A 334 -3.90 -15.99 -38.24
CA ALA A 334 -4.15 -15.66 -39.65
C ALA A 334 -4.50 -14.16 -39.88
N GLU A 335 -4.99 -13.49 -38.85
CA GLU A 335 -5.32 -12.06 -38.83
C GLU A 335 -4.17 -11.17 -38.29
N SER A 336 -2.99 -11.75 -38.04
CA SER A 336 -1.78 -11.05 -37.62
C SER A 336 -1.35 -9.97 -38.62
N GLY A 337 -1.10 -8.75 -38.12
CA GLY A 337 -0.74 -7.58 -38.94
C GLY A 337 -1.91 -6.99 -39.73
N LYS A 338 -3.10 -7.60 -39.67
CA LYS A 338 -4.34 -7.09 -40.27
C LYS A 338 -5.25 -6.54 -39.18
N HIS A 339 -6.03 -7.42 -38.56
CA HIS A 339 -6.88 -7.04 -37.44
C HIS A 339 -6.03 -6.72 -36.22
N PHE A 340 -5.04 -7.56 -35.95
CA PHE A 340 -4.39 -7.64 -34.65
C PHE A 340 -2.91 -7.31 -34.75
N ASP A 341 -2.39 -6.76 -33.65
CA ASP A 341 -0.95 -6.58 -33.46
C ASP A 341 -0.24 -7.95 -33.43
N PRO A 342 0.74 -8.18 -34.31
CA PRO A 342 1.55 -9.40 -34.30
C PRO A 342 2.16 -9.75 -32.93
N LEU A 343 2.63 -8.75 -32.19
CA LEU A 343 3.27 -8.93 -30.88
C LEU A 343 2.27 -9.45 -29.83
N CYS A 344 1.05 -8.92 -29.82
CA CYS A 344 0.00 -9.37 -28.91
C CYS A 344 -0.38 -10.82 -29.18
N ILE A 345 -0.47 -11.23 -30.45
CA ILE A 345 -0.75 -12.62 -30.83
C ILE A 345 0.39 -13.55 -30.43
N GLU A 346 1.63 -13.15 -30.70
CA GLU A 346 2.82 -13.93 -30.34
C GLU A 346 2.83 -14.22 -28.83
N ILE A 347 2.66 -13.19 -28.00
CA ILE A 347 2.64 -13.32 -26.55
C ILE A 347 1.47 -14.19 -26.08
N MET A 348 0.27 -13.96 -26.62
CA MET A 348 -0.91 -14.76 -26.26
C MET A 348 -0.70 -16.25 -26.64
N THR A 349 -0.06 -16.51 -27.77
CA THR A 349 0.27 -17.87 -28.24
C THR A 349 1.32 -18.52 -27.33
N CYS A 350 2.37 -17.80 -26.94
CA CYS A 350 3.37 -18.27 -26.00
C CYS A 350 2.76 -18.62 -24.63
N ASN A 351 1.68 -17.94 -24.24
CA ASN A 351 0.94 -18.18 -22.99
C ASN A 351 -0.34 -19.02 -23.17
N LYS A 352 -0.45 -19.83 -24.23
CA LYS A 352 -1.66 -20.63 -24.54
C LYS A 352 -2.16 -21.48 -23.36
N GLU A 353 -1.25 -21.99 -22.53
CA GLU A 353 -1.60 -22.82 -21.36
C GLU A 353 -2.32 -21.99 -20.30
N LYS A 354 -1.77 -20.82 -19.92
CA LYS A 354 -2.43 -19.88 -19.00
C LYS A 354 -3.78 -19.39 -19.54
N VAL A 355 -3.85 -19.14 -20.85
CA VAL A 355 -5.10 -18.74 -21.52
C VAL A 355 -6.15 -19.87 -21.45
N ALA A 356 -5.73 -21.11 -21.66
CA ALA A 356 -6.61 -22.28 -21.56
C ALA A 356 -7.09 -22.51 -20.11
N GLU A 357 -6.22 -22.32 -19.11
CA GLU A 357 -6.60 -22.36 -17.68
C GLU A 357 -7.69 -21.35 -17.37
N VAL A 358 -7.50 -20.09 -17.76
CA VAL A 358 -8.50 -19.03 -17.57
C VAL A 358 -9.83 -19.37 -18.26
N HIS A 359 -9.78 -19.90 -19.48
CA HIS A 359 -10.99 -20.31 -20.21
C HIS A 359 -11.76 -21.42 -19.47
N ASN A 360 -11.03 -22.42 -18.95
CA ASN A 360 -11.62 -23.56 -18.26
C ASN A 360 -12.17 -23.18 -16.87
N GLU A 361 -11.52 -22.28 -16.14
CA GLU A 361 -11.98 -21.81 -14.83
C GLU A 361 -13.25 -20.95 -14.92
N LEU A 362 -13.39 -20.17 -15.99
CA LEU A 362 -14.46 -19.18 -16.16
C LEU A 362 -15.44 -19.59 -17.26
N GLN A 363 -15.79 -20.87 -17.36
CA GLN A 363 -16.81 -21.32 -18.30
C GLN A 363 -18.17 -20.69 -17.99
N ASP A 364 -18.91 -20.35 -19.03
CA ASP A 364 -20.30 -19.90 -18.88
C ASP A 364 -21.16 -21.07 -18.39
N PRO A 365 -22.03 -20.87 -17.38
CA PRO A 365 -22.93 -21.92 -16.93
C PRO A 365 -23.80 -22.39 -18.10
N ASP A 366 -24.07 -23.70 -18.17
CA ASP A 366 -25.10 -24.20 -19.09
C ASP A 366 -26.41 -23.46 -18.77
N SER A 367 -26.98 -22.82 -19.78
CA SER A 367 -28.14 -21.95 -19.65
C SER A 367 -29.33 -22.69 -19.03
N THR A 368 -29.45 -22.64 -17.70
CA THR A 368 -30.63 -23.05 -16.93
C THR A 368 -31.21 -21.85 -16.19
N PHE A 369 -31.47 -20.76 -16.91
CA PHE A 369 -32.46 -19.78 -16.48
C PHE A 369 -33.27 -19.33 -17.71
N GLN A 370 -34.51 -19.81 -17.75
CA GLN A 370 -35.63 -19.26 -18.53
C GLN A 370 -36.18 -18.01 -17.84
#